data_AF-A0A7D5ZNZ9-F1
#
_entry.id   AF-A0A7D5ZNZ9-F1
#
_cell.length_a   1.000
_cell.length_b   1.000
_cell.length_c   1.000
_cell.angle_alpha   90.00
_cell.angle_beta   90.00
_cell.angle_gamma   90.00
#
_symmetry.space_group_name_H-M   'P 1'
#
loop_
_entity.id
_entity.type
_entity.pdbx_description
1 polymer ?
#
loop_
_entity_poly.entity_id
_entity_poly.type
_entity_poly.pdbx_seq_one_letter_code
_entity_poly.pdbx_strand_id
1 'polypeptide(L)' 'MSEQLPAATAQPCPKCGAPAEPQKAGSNRFWVQCSKFGKNGNCSAISQQGSNKKEALANWNKLK' A
#
# COMPACT_ATOMS: atom_id res chain seq x y z
N MET A 1 -1.36 11.13 16.49
CA MET A 1 -1.72 11.70 15.18
C MET A 1 -1.26 10.71 14.13
N SER A 2 -2.17 10.09 13.38
CA SER A 2 -1.84 9.12 12.33
C SER A 2 -1.08 9.83 11.22
N GLU A 3 0.24 9.73 11.22
CA GLU A 3 1.10 10.30 10.18
C GLU A 3 0.86 9.57 8.87
N GLN A 4 -0.18 10.00 8.16
CA GLN A 4 -0.37 9.80 6.73
C GLN A 4 0.78 10.51 6.02
N LEU A 5 1.90 9.79 5.87
CA LEU A 5 3.00 10.23 5.03
C LEU A 5 2.47 10.35 3.59
N PRO A 6 2.46 11.56 3.02
CA PRO A 6 1.74 11.87 1.79
C PRO A 6 2.19 11.00 0.62
N ALA A 7 1.20 10.67 -0.19
CA ALA A 7 1.22 9.92 -1.42
C ALA A 7 2.20 10.48 -2.46
N ALA A 8 3.50 10.24 -2.29
CA ALA A 8 4.46 10.70 -3.28
C ALA A 8 4.53 9.81 -4.53
N THR A 9 4.00 8.57 -4.56
CA THR A 9 4.03 7.71 -5.78
C THR A 9 3.14 6.45 -5.74
N ALA A 10 2.33 6.21 -4.71
CA ALA A 10 1.51 5.00 -4.66
C ALA A 10 0.30 5.13 -5.61
N GLN A 11 0.26 4.32 -6.67
CA GLN A 11 -0.90 4.27 -7.57
C GLN A 11 -2.17 3.88 -6.80
N PRO A 12 -3.37 4.31 -7.22
CA PRO A 12 -4.61 3.82 -6.64
C PRO A 12 -4.74 2.31 -6.86
N CYS A 13 -5.52 1.65 -6.01
CA CYS A 13 -5.72 0.22 -6.09
C CYS A 13 -6.29 -0.20 -7.46
N PRO A 14 -5.70 -1.17 -8.17
CA PRO A 14 -6.17 -1.60 -9.49
C PRO A 14 -7.55 -2.25 -9.47
N LYS A 15 -8.00 -2.74 -8.30
CA LYS A 15 -9.28 -3.44 -8.13
C LYS A 15 -10.46 -2.50 -7.84
N CYS A 16 -10.24 -1.42 -7.08
CA CYS A 16 -11.33 -0.58 -6.58
C CYS A 16 -11.07 0.92 -6.67
N GLY A 17 -9.92 1.36 -7.21
CA GLY A 17 -9.55 2.78 -7.33
C GLY A 17 -9.29 3.50 -6.00
N ALA A 18 -9.44 2.82 -4.86
CA ALA A 18 -9.20 3.40 -3.54
C ALA A 18 -7.72 3.74 -3.32
N PRO A 19 -7.41 4.72 -2.46
CA PRO A 19 -6.04 5.11 -2.18
C PRO A 19 -5.24 3.95 -1.58
N ALA A 20 -3.95 3.94 -1.89
CA ALA A 20 -2.99 2.99 -1.38
C ALA A 20 -2.37 3.52 -0.09
N GLU A 21 -2.41 2.73 0.98
CA GLU A 21 -1.84 3.06 2.28
C GLU A 21 -0.53 2.29 2.50
N PRO A 22 0.61 2.99 2.58
CA PRO A 22 1.86 2.37 2.99
C PRO A 22 1.77 2.01 4.48
N GLN A 23 2.06 0.75 4.78
CA GLN A 23 2.19 0.21 6.12
C GLN A 23 3.65 -0.16 6.39
N LYS A 24 4.02 -0.05 7.66
CA LYS A 24 5.32 -0.43 8.18
C LYS A 24 5.08 -1.29 9.41
N ALA A 25 5.74 -2.43 9.52
CA ALA A 25 5.88 -3.14 10.78
C ALA A 25 7.34 -3.45 11.10
N GLY A 26 7.67 -3.29 12.39
CA GLY A 26 9.04 -3.44 12.87
C GLY A 26 10.01 -2.46 12.19
N SER A 27 11.29 -2.85 12.14
CA SER A 27 12.34 -1.97 11.60
C SER A 27 12.43 -2.01 10.07
N ASN A 28 12.26 -3.18 9.45
CA ASN A 28 12.56 -3.41 8.03
C ASN A 28 11.39 -3.99 7.21
N ARG A 29 10.16 -4.08 7.73
CA ARG A 29 9.03 -4.55 6.90
C ARG A 29 8.17 -3.38 6.49
N PHE A 30 8.11 -3.14 5.19
CA PHE A 30 7.24 -2.14 4.58
C PHE A 30 6.37 -2.82 3.54
N TRP A 31 5.09 -2.53 3.51
CA TRP A 31 4.21 -2.97 2.43
C TRP A 31 3.20 -1.88 2.13
N VAL A 32 2.45 -2.01 1.05
CA VAL A 32 1.37 -1.10 0.70
C VAL A 32 0.11 -1.92 0.58
N GLN A 33 -0.97 -1.47 1.18
CA GLN A 33 -2.27 -2.12 1.07
C GLN A 33 -3.33 -1.12 0.66
N CYS A 34 -4.43 -1.61 0.10
CA CYS A 34 -5.57 -0.76 -0.18
C CYS A 34 -6.16 -0.18 1.12
N SER A 35 -6.53 1.10 1.14
CA SER A 35 -7.21 1.72 2.30
C SER A 35 -8.56 1.08 2.63
N LYS A 36 -9.20 0.48 1.62
CA LYS A 36 -10.43 -0.30 1.76
C LYS A 36 -10.19 -1.80 1.88
N PHE A 37 -8.96 -2.23 2.19
CA PHE A 37 -8.63 -3.65 2.37
C PHE A 37 -9.59 -4.28 3.40
N GLY A 38 -10.38 -5.25 2.94
CA GLY A 38 -11.36 -5.97 3.78
C GLY A 38 -12.60 -5.18 4.24
N LYS A 39 -12.72 -3.88 3.96
CA LYS A 39 -13.86 -3.06 4.44
C LYS A 39 -15.13 -3.21 3.60
N ASN A 40 -15.02 -3.48 2.30
CA ASN A 40 -16.16 -3.46 1.38
C ASN A 40 -16.27 -4.72 0.51
N GLY A 41 -15.59 -5.82 0.88
CA GLY A 41 -15.63 -7.10 0.15
C GLY A 41 -14.96 -7.13 -1.23
N ASN A 42 -14.71 -5.97 -1.85
CA ASN A 42 -14.27 -5.89 -3.25
C ASN A 42 -12.77 -5.57 -3.44
N CYS A 43 -12.03 -5.38 -2.35
CA CYS A 43 -10.64 -4.95 -2.43
C CYS A 43 -9.76 -5.64 -1.38
N SER A 44 -8.92 -6.55 -1.86
CA SER A 44 -7.93 -7.30 -1.09
C SER A 44 -6.51 -7.12 -1.65
N ALA A 45 -6.27 -6.00 -2.35
CA ALA A 45 -4.97 -5.70 -2.92
C ALA A 45 -3.98 -5.29 -1.82
N ILE A 46 -2.86 -6.02 -1.76
CA ILE A 46 -1.71 -5.78 -0.91
C ILE A 46 -0.45 -6.07 -1.73
N SER A 47 0.57 -5.21 -1.64
CA SER A 47 1.86 -5.44 -2.29
C SER A 47 2.74 -6.38 -1.51
N GLN A 48 3.75 -6.91 -2.20
CA GLN A 48 4.83 -7.63 -1.55
C GLN A 48 5.57 -6.73 -0.55
N GLN A 49 5.89 -7.34 0.59
CA GLN A 49 6.71 -6.72 1.61
C GLN A 49 8.08 -6.39 1.03
N GLY A 50 8.50 -5.14 1.16
CA GLY A 50 9.85 -4.67 0.84
C GLY A 50 10.63 -4.35 2.12
N SER A 51 11.94 -4.24 1.96
CA SER A 51 12.86 -3.89 3.05
C SER A 51 12.84 -2.40 3.37
N ASN A 52 12.28 -1.60 2.45
CA ASN A 52 12.21 -0.14 2.53
C ASN A 52 10.90 0.38 1.89
N LYS A 53 10.53 1.63 2.23
CA LYS A 53 9.30 2.26 1.73
C LYS A 53 9.25 2.36 0.19
N LYS A 54 10.39 2.63 -0.46
CA LYS A 54 10.48 2.81 -1.91
C LYS A 54 10.22 1.50 -2.66
N GLU A 55 10.74 0.40 -2.16
CA GLU A 55 10.58 -0.95 -2.69
C GLU A 55 9.16 -1.46 -2.48
N ALA A 56 8.56 -1.20 -1.32
CA ALA A 56 7.14 -1.49 -1.07
C ALA A 56 6.21 -0.75 -2.05
N LEU A 57 6.51 0.51 -2.37
CA LEU A 57 5.80 1.32 -3.37
C LEU A 57 6.05 0.82 -4.80
N ALA A 58 7.29 0.43 -5.13
CA ALA A 58 7.60 -0.16 -6.43
C ALA A 58 6.86 -1.49 -6.65
N ASN A 59 6.81 -2.35 -5.63
CA ASN A 59 6.05 -3.60 -5.65
C ASN A 59 4.55 -3.36 -5.80
N TRP A 60 4.03 -2.28 -5.20
CA TRP A 60 2.64 -1.88 -5.37
C TRP A 60 2.33 -1.39 -6.78
N ASN A 61 3.18 -0.53 -7.33
CA ASN A 61 2.99 -0.01 -8.69
C ASN A 61 3.14 -1.10 -9.77
N LYS A 62 3.80 -2.23 -9.46
CA LYS A 62 3.87 -3.43 -10.30
C LYS A 62 2.61 -4.32 -10.24
N LEU A 63 1.66 -4.08 -9.33
CA LEU A 63 0.41 -4.85 -9.26
C LEU A 63 -0.60 -4.47 -10.36
N LYS A 64 -0.32 -3.43 -11.14
CA LYS A 64 -1.10 -3.03 -12.31
C LYS A 64 -0.55 -3.71 -13.56
#